data_AF-B5I5H7-F1
#
_entry.id   AF-B5I5H7-F1
#
_cell.length_a   1.000
_cell.length_b   1.000
_cell.length_c   1.000
_cell.angle_alpha   90.00
_cell.angle_beta   90.00
_cell.angle_gamma   90.00
#
_symmetry.space_group_name_H-M   'P 1'
#
loop_
_entity.id
_entity.type
_entity.pdbx_description
1 polymer ?
#
loop_
_entity_poly.entity_id
_entity_poly.type
_entity_poly.pdbx_seq_one_letter_code
_entity_poly.pdbx_strand_id
1 'polypeptide(L)'
;MARRRSRPRADWPAREWARDPPPRCPARSPTRHFPFLEGAFKPVTEELTAFDLPVTGRVPRELNGRYLRTGPNVLGLEDPRAHHWMLGDGMVHGVRLGEGRAEWYRNRWVRSSQVAKKLGEPYPGPVPPDDFPCNTHVIPHRGRILALQESGPLPYELDDELNTVGTYDFRGTLEGAFTAHTKFDVHAGELHAIAYYPTWDHVRHLVVDPAGRVSRSTRIPVTDAPMIHDFALTERYVIILDMPVTFDPAGAERGDIVPYVWNDRHPARIGVLPRKGGAVRWFEVDPVYYSHTLNAYEEGPNLVIDTTNFDAPFLVAGNGSGGPYGAGTPRLDRWTVDLRQGRVRVRTLDDRPQEFPRVNEGLVSRRHRYGYSAAAAEMAVAYQAVDGNPPPDRAFSNALIKHDLLRGTSQVHRLPRGAAASEAVFVPSDPCDPRAAEDDGYAIAYVHNPERGASDLVILAAQDFTGEPVARIHLPGRVPLGFHGSWIPDA
;
A
#
# COMPACT_ATOMS: atom_id res chain seq x y z
N MET A 1 59.38 -8.55 -14.01
CA MET A 1 59.22 -9.92 -14.53
C MET A 1 58.80 -10.85 -13.39
N ALA A 2 57.54 -11.28 -13.36
CA ALA A 2 57.08 -12.50 -12.69
C ALA A 2 55.62 -12.74 -13.12
N ARG A 3 55.40 -13.76 -13.94
CA ARG A 3 54.11 -14.14 -14.53
C ARG A 3 53.30 -14.99 -13.54
N ARG A 4 52.03 -14.65 -13.34
CA ARG A 4 51.03 -15.47 -12.64
C ARG A 4 50.68 -16.70 -13.46
N ARG A 5 50.66 -17.87 -12.82
CA ARG A 5 50.23 -19.16 -13.39
C ARG A 5 48.69 -19.28 -13.30
N SER A 6 48.05 -19.60 -14.41
CA SER A 6 46.65 -20.02 -14.51
C SER A 6 46.50 -21.52 -14.19
N ARG A 7 45.35 -21.90 -13.61
CA ARG A 7 44.93 -23.31 -13.42
C ARG A 7 44.12 -23.78 -14.65
N PRO A 8 44.10 -25.08 -14.98
CA PRO A 8 43.46 -25.60 -16.19
C PRO A 8 41.95 -25.81 -16.02
N ARG A 9 41.20 -25.60 -17.12
CA ARG A 9 39.78 -25.96 -17.28
C ARG A 9 39.68 -27.47 -17.55
N ALA A 10 38.66 -28.12 -16.98
CA ALA A 10 38.31 -29.50 -17.28
C ALA A 10 37.33 -29.54 -18.45
N ASP A 11 37.65 -30.33 -19.48
CA ASP A 11 36.80 -30.62 -20.63
C ASP A 11 35.75 -31.68 -20.28
N TRP A 12 34.50 -31.48 -20.71
CA TRP A 12 33.42 -32.47 -20.65
C TRP A 12 32.93 -32.77 -22.08
N PRO A 13 32.68 -34.03 -22.46
CA PRO A 13 32.38 -34.37 -23.85
C PRO A 13 30.94 -33.98 -24.23
N ALA A 14 30.80 -33.41 -25.44
CA ALA A 14 29.51 -33.11 -26.05
C ALA A 14 28.80 -34.40 -26.46
N ARG A 15 27.55 -34.58 -25.99
CA ARG A 15 26.59 -35.54 -26.57
C ARG A 15 25.56 -34.74 -27.38
N GLU A 16 25.55 -34.95 -28.68
CA GLU A 16 24.47 -34.50 -29.56
C GLU A 16 23.18 -35.23 -29.20
N TRP A 17 22.16 -34.47 -28.79
CA TRP A 17 20.77 -34.91 -28.79
C TRP A 17 20.07 -34.15 -29.90
N ALA A 18 19.74 -34.85 -30.99
CA ALA A 18 18.77 -34.35 -31.96
C ALA A 18 17.45 -34.09 -31.20
N ARG A 19 17.05 -32.82 -31.10
CA ARG A 19 15.79 -32.42 -30.48
C ARG A 19 14.71 -32.46 -31.55
N ASP A 20 13.79 -33.41 -31.46
CA ASP A 20 12.49 -33.25 -32.11
C ASP A 20 11.82 -31.98 -31.54
N PRO A 21 11.15 -31.16 -32.38
CA PRO A 21 10.44 -30.00 -31.90
C PRO A 21 9.32 -30.46 -30.95
N PRO A 22 9.08 -29.74 -29.83
CA PRO A 22 8.00 -30.11 -28.93
C PRO A 22 6.66 -30.04 -29.67
N PRO A 23 5.69 -30.91 -29.31
CA PRO A 23 4.37 -30.87 -29.92
C PRO A 23 3.77 -29.48 -29.72
N ARG A 24 3.36 -28.84 -30.83
CA ARG A 24 2.70 -27.53 -30.79
C ARG A 24 1.43 -27.67 -29.95
N CYS A 25 1.41 -27.01 -28.78
CA CYS A 25 0.16 -26.76 -28.08
C CYS A 25 -0.82 -26.12 -29.07
N PRO A 26 -2.10 -26.55 -29.13
CA PRO A 26 -3.08 -25.87 -29.93
C PRO A 26 -3.13 -24.41 -29.46
N ALA A 27 -2.95 -23.48 -30.41
CA ALA A 27 -3.05 -22.06 -30.15
C ALA A 27 -4.43 -21.78 -29.56
N ARG A 28 -4.50 -21.56 -28.25
CA ARG A 28 -5.67 -20.94 -27.64
C ARG A 28 -5.78 -19.56 -28.27
N SER A 29 -6.94 -19.26 -28.87
CA SER A 29 -7.31 -17.88 -29.19
C SER A 29 -7.04 -17.02 -27.95
N PRO A 30 -6.25 -15.94 -28.03
CA PRO A 30 -5.97 -15.13 -26.85
C PRO A 30 -7.24 -14.34 -26.53
N THR A 31 -8.10 -14.91 -25.68
CA THR A 31 -9.03 -14.08 -24.91
C THR A 31 -8.16 -13.11 -24.11
N ARG A 32 -8.23 -11.82 -24.45
CA ARG A 32 -7.50 -10.77 -23.74
C ARG A 32 -8.07 -10.71 -22.31
N HIS A 33 -7.24 -11.03 -21.33
CA HIS A 33 -7.60 -11.03 -19.91
C HIS A 33 -7.39 -9.63 -19.32
N PHE A 34 -8.30 -9.21 -18.44
CA PHE A 34 -8.21 -7.94 -17.70
C PHE A 34 -8.10 -8.25 -16.22
N PRO A 35 -6.88 -8.52 -15.70
CA PRO A 35 -6.71 -9.13 -14.39
C PRO A 35 -7.30 -8.29 -13.24
N PHE A 36 -7.28 -6.95 -13.37
CA PHE A 36 -7.87 -6.03 -12.40
C PHE A 36 -9.40 -5.89 -12.49
N LEU A 37 -10.07 -6.71 -13.30
CA LEU A 37 -11.53 -6.79 -13.41
C LEU A 37 -12.07 -8.21 -13.15
N GLU A 38 -11.21 -9.14 -12.76
CA GLU A 38 -11.50 -10.56 -12.63
C GLU A 38 -11.16 -11.08 -11.21
N GLY A 39 -11.70 -12.25 -10.85
CA GLY A 39 -11.36 -12.92 -9.60
C GLY A 39 -11.52 -12.04 -8.34
N ALA A 40 -10.44 -11.92 -7.58
CA ALA A 40 -10.38 -11.12 -6.36
C ALA A 40 -10.41 -9.59 -6.63
N PHE A 41 -10.12 -9.14 -7.85
CA PHE A 41 -10.22 -7.73 -8.27
C PHE A 41 -11.57 -7.39 -8.89
N LYS A 42 -12.43 -8.39 -9.14
CA LYS A 42 -13.73 -8.17 -9.79
C LYS A 42 -14.51 -7.06 -9.08
N PRO A 43 -14.92 -5.99 -9.78
CA PRO A 43 -15.67 -4.89 -9.17
C PRO A 43 -17.01 -5.32 -8.59
N VAL A 44 -17.49 -4.57 -7.60
CA VAL A 44 -18.90 -4.58 -7.19
C VAL A 44 -19.68 -3.53 -7.98
N THR A 45 -20.94 -3.82 -8.24
CA THR A 45 -21.82 -2.98 -9.07
C THR A 45 -22.87 -2.23 -8.25
N GLU A 46 -22.95 -2.48 -6.95
CA GLU A 46 -23.99 -1.95 -6.05
C GLU A 46 -23.39 -1.51 -4.72
N GLU A 47 -24.00 -0.49 -4.11
CA GLU A 47 -23.76 -0.12 -2.72
C GLU A 47 -24.70 -0.90 -1.81
N LEU A 48 -24.15 -1.44 -0.73
CA LEU A 48 -24.86 -2.29 0.20
C LEU A 48 -24.77 -1.71 1.61
N THR A 49 -25.84 -1.93 2.37
CA THR A 49 -25.83 -1.84 3.83
C THR A 49 -26.36 -3.17 4.33
N ALA A 50 -25.56 -3.85 5.14
CA ALA A 50 -25.93 -5.16 5.68
C ALA A 50 -25.74 -5.17 7.19
N PHE A 51 -26.70 -5.78 7.87
CA PHE A 51 -26.72 -6.04 9.30
C PHE A 51 -26.74 -7.56 9.53
N ASP A 52 -26.74 -7.99 10.79
CA ASP A 52 -26.84 -9.41 11.18
C ASP A 52 -25.81 -10.32 10.47
N LEU A 53 -24.58 -9.81 10.37
CA LEU A 53 -23.49 -10.49 9.66
C LEU A 53 -23.17 -11.82 10.35
N PRO A 54 -23.19 -12.97 9.64
CA PRO A 54 -22.82 -14.24 10.23
C PRO A 54 -21.38 -14.22 10.72
N VAL A 55 -21.13 -14.77 11.92
CA VAL A 55 -19.79 -14.82 12.52
C VAL A 55 -19.43 -16.26 12.85
N THR A 56 -18.26 -16.70 12.39
CA THR A 56 -17.58 -17.88 12.94
C THR A 56 -16.59 -17.42 14.00
N GLY A 57 -16.57 -18.07 15.17
CA GLY A 57 -15.74 -17.65 16.31
C GLY A 57 -16.43 -16.60 17.19
N ARG A 58 -15.66 -15.71 17.81
CA ARG A 58 -16.15 -14.66 18.71
C ARG A 58 -15.41 -13.36 18.45
N VAL A 59 -16.14 -12.32 18.04
CA VAL A 59 -15.57 -10.97 17.93
C VAL A 59 -15.13 -10.50 19.32
N PRO A 60 -13.85 -10.10 19.51
CA PRO A 60 -13.38 -9.53 20.77
C PRO A 60 -14.22 -8.33 21.20
N ARG A 61 -14.49 -8.18 22.50
CA ARG A 61 -15.39 -7.13 23.02
C ARG A 61 -14.73 -5.76 23.04
N GLU A 62 -13.42 -5.74 23.15
CA GLU A 62 -12.56 -4.55 23.16
C GLU A 62 -12.44 -3.90 21.78
N LEU A 63 -12.75 -4.62 20.69
CA LEU A 63 -12.78 -4.05 19.34
C LEU A 63 -14.04 -3.20 19.13
N ASN A 64 -13.94 -1.92 19.50
CA ASN A 64 -14.99 -0.91 19.36
C ASN A 64 -14.56 0.15 18.36
N GLY A 65 -15.06 0.03 17.13
CA GLY A 65 -14.67 0.88 16.01
C GLY A 65 -14.98 0.26 14.67
N ARG A 66 -14.34 0.79 13.62
CA ARG A 66 -14.58 0.41 12.22
C ARG A 66 -13.27 0.01 11.55
N TYR A 67 -13.25 -1.13 10.89
CA TYR A 67 -12.20 -1.41 9.92
C TYR A 67 -12.65 -0.93 8.54
N LEU A 68 -11.97 0.09 8.02
CA LEU A 68 -12.26 0.67 6.70
C LEU A 68 -11.11 0.40 5.74
N ARG A 69 -11.43 0.09 4.48
CA ARG A 69 -10.46 0.00 3.39
C ARG A 69 -11.03 0.65 2.14
N THR A 70 -10.21 1.38 1.39
CA THR A 70 -10.59 1.93 0.10
C THR A 70 -9.81 1.27 -1.04
N GLY A 71 -10.33 1.36 -2.25
CA GLY A 71 -9.65 0.94 -3.45
C GLY A 71 -10.42 1.28 -4.70
N PRO A 72 -9.83 1.03 -5.86
CA PRO A 72 -10.46 1.25 -7.14
C PRO A 72 -11.61 0.26 -7.33
N ASN A 73 -12.78 0.79 -7.62
CA ASN A 73 -13.96 0.02 -7.97
C ASN A 73 -14.73 0.76 -9.06
N VAL A 74 -14.47 0.39 -10.30
CA VAL A 74 -15.02 1.07 -11.48
C VAL A 74 -16.55 1.11 -11.44
N LEU A 75 -17.10 2.33 -11.58
CA LEU A 75 -18.54 2.56 -11.69
C LEU A 75 -18.91 2.78 -13.16
N GLY A 76 -19.63 1.82 -13.74
CA GLY A 76 -20.05 1.85 -15.14
C GLY A 76 -18.88 1.69 -16.11
N LEU A 77 -18.61 0.47 -16.57
CA LEU A 77 -17.52 0.17 -17.50
C LEU A 77 -18.06 -0.40 -18.81
N GLU A 78 -18.03 0.39 -19.87
CA GLU A 78 -18.45 -0.03 -21.22
C GLU A 78 -17.34 -0.79 -21.96
N ASP A 79 -16.09 -0.32 -21.85
CA ASP A 79 -14.91 -0.97 -22.44
C ASP A 79 -13.88 -1.32 -21.35
N PRO A 80 -13.64 -2.62 -21.08
CA PRO A 80 -12.63 -3.08 -20.14
C PRO A 80 -11.22 -2.53 -20.37
N ARG A 81 -10.88 -2.12 -21.60
CA ARG A 81 -9.58 -1.53 -21.94
C ARG A 81 -9.37 -0.13 -21.37
N ALA A 82 -10.44 0.55 -21.00
CA ALA A 82 -10.36 1.88 -20.39
C ALA A 82 -10.02 1.83 -18.89
N HIS A 83 -10.05 0.63 -18.28
CA HIS A 83 -9.75 0.50 -16.85
C HIS A 83 -8.24 0.43 -16.61
N HIS A 84 -7.75 1.38 -15.81
CA HIS A 84 -6.46 1.29 -15.14
C HIS A 84 -6.72 1.12 -13.64
N TRP A 85 -6.10 0.14 -13.01
CA TRP A 85 -6.36 -0.22 -11.62
C TRP A 85 -6.15 0.97 -10.68
N MET A 86 -5.05 1.71 -10.82
CA MET A 86 -4.78 2.90 -9.99
C MET A 86 -5.81 4.05 -10.15
N LEU A 87 -6.60 4.06 -11.22
CA LEU A 87 -7.51 5.16 -11.54
C LEU A 87 -9.00 4.80 -11.45
N GLY A 88 -9.34 3.60 -10.95
CA GLY A 88 -10.74 3.24 -10.72
C GLY A 88 -11.38 4.15 -9.66
N ASP A 89 -12.69 4.37 -9.76
CA ASP A 89 -13.43 5.20 -8.80
C ASP A 89 -13.27 4.64 -7.37
N GLY A 90 -12.90 5.47 -6.40
CA GLY A 90 -12.70 5.03 -5.03
C GLY A 90 -13.99 4.52 -4.38
N MET A 91 -13.94 3.31 -3.83
CA MET A 91 -15.01 2.74 -2.99
C MET A 91 -14.46 2.32 -1.63
N VAL A 92 -15.07 2.85 -0.58
CA VAL A 92 -14.76 2.50 0.80
C VAL A 92 -15.65 1.35 1.23
N HIS A 93 -15.03 0.31 1.79
CA HIS A 93 -15.68 -0.83 2.43
C HIS A 93 -15.42 -0.77 3.94
N GLY A 94 -16.47 -0.88 4.75
CA GLY A 94 -16.37 -0.81 6.20
C GLY A 94 -17.14 -1.89 6.92
N VAL A 95 -16.59 -2.36 8.03
CA VAL A 95 -17.29 -3.18 9.03
C VAL A 95 -17.18 -2.50 10.38
N ARG A 96 -18.32 -2.25 11.04
CA ARG A 96 -18.39 -1.78 12.43
C ARG A 96 -18.39 -2.97 13.38
N LEU A 97 -17.46 -2.98 14.32
CA LEU A 97 -17.37 -3.94 15.41
C LEU A 97 -17.62 -3.22 16.72
N GLY A 98 -18.51 -3.74 17.56
CA GLY A 98 -18.84 -3.13 18.85
C GLY A 98 -19.39 -4.15 19.84
N GLU A 99 -18.89 -4.13 21.08
CA GLU A 99 -19.37 -4.97 22.17
C GLU A 99 -19.43 -6.48 21.82
N GLY A 100 -18.46 -6.95 21.02
CA GLY A 100 -18.37 -8.33 20.56
C GLY A 100 -19.36 -8.70 19.45
N ARG A 101 -19.90 -7.72 18.72
CA ARG A 101 -20.78 -7.91 17.56
C ARG A 101 -20.19 -7.26 16.31
N ALA A 102 -20.47 -7.84 15.15
CA ALA A 102 -20.32 -7.17 13.86
C ALA A 102 -21.63 -6.47 13.52
N GLU A 103 -21.70 -5.17 13.77
CA GLU A 103 -22.96 -4.42 13.77
C GLU A 103 -23.46 -4.14 12.35
N TRP A 104 -22.55 -3.77 11.45
CA TRP A 104 -22.89 -3.58 10.04
C TRP A 104 -21.69 -3.75 9.12
N TYR A 105 -21.98 -4.03 7.86
CA TYR A 105 -21.08 -3.87 6.71
C TYR A 105 -21.69 -2.86 5.74
N ARG A 106 -20.85 -1.97 5.20
CA ARG A 106 -21.23 -0.97 4.19
C ARG A 106 -20.15 -0.86 3.11
N ASN A 107 -20.58 -0.59 1.89
CA ASN A 107 -19.69 -0.08 0.84
C ASN A 107 -20.29 1.16 0.18
N ARG A 108 -19.45 2.17 -0.03
CA ARG A 108 -19.84 3.47 -0.62
C ARG A 108 -18.77 3.95 -1.58
N TRP A 109 -19.16 4.36 -2.78
CA TRP A 109 -18.28 5.14 -3.64
C TRP A 109 -18.00 6.50 -2.99
N VAL A 110 -16.79 7.03 -3.16
CA VAL A 110 -16.49 8.43 -2.80
C VAL A 110 -17.12 9.33 -3.86
N ARG A 111 -18.04 10.21 -3.44
CA ARG A 111 -18.79 11.10 -4.35
C ARG A 111 -17.93 12.28 -4.78
N SER A 112 -17.02 12.03 -5.72
CA SER A 112 -16.53 13.11 -6.59
C SER A 112 -17.65 13.61 -7.51
N SER A 113 -17.45 14.76 -8.15
CA SER A 113 -18.41 15.31 -9.11
C SER A 113 -18.71 14.35 -10.26
N GLN A 114 -17.71 13.59 -10.72
CA GLN A 114 -17.89 12.57 -11.76
C GLN A 114 -18.71 11.38 -11.27
N VAL A 115 -18.44 10.90 -10.05
CA VAL A 115 -19.20 9.78 -9.45
C VAL A 115 -20.64 10.20 -9.17
N ALA A 116 -20.86 11.37 -8.57
CA ALA A 116 -22.21 11.91 -8.34
C ALA A 116 -23.00 11.98 -9.65
N LYS A 117 -22.38 12.48 -10.73
CA LYS A 117 -22.99 12.49 -12.07
C LYS A 117 -23.34 11.09 -12.58
N LYS A 118 -22.43 10.10 -12.44
CA LYS A 118 -22.68 8.70 -12.85
C LYS A 118 -23.85 8.08 -12.08
N LEU A 119 -24.03 8.45 -10.81
CA LEU A 119 -25.14 7.99 -9.96
C LEU A 119 -26.43 8.80 -10.13
N GLY A 120 -26.41 9.90 -10.91
CA GLY A 120 -27.56 10.79 -11.05
C GLY A 120 -27.84 11.66 -9.81
N GLU A 121 -26.83 11.85 -8.96
CA GLU A 121 -26.90 12.60 -7.72
C GLU A 121 -26.38 14.05 -7.91
N PRO A 122 -26.89 15.02 -7.15
CA PRO A 122 -26.31 16.37 -7.12
C PRO A 122 -24.95 16.35 -6.41
N TYR A 123 -23.96 17.05 -6.97
CA TYR A 123 -22.69 17.30 -6.29
C TYR A 123 -22.81 18.56 -5.41
N PRO A 124 -22.45 18.49 -4.12
CA PRO A 124 -22.59 19.63 -3.23
C PRO A 124 -21.49 20.68 -3.50
N GLY A 125 -21.90 21.89 -3.89
CA GLY A 125 -21.01 23.04 -3.99
C GLY A 125 -20.08 23.03 -5.22
N PRO A 126 -19.01 23.85 -5.20
CA PRO A 126 -18.09 23.96 -6.34
C PRO A 126 -17.19 22.72 -6.45
N VAL A 127 -16.94 22.29 -7.69
CA VAL A 127 -16.00 21.19 -7.98
C VAL A 127 -14.57 21.67 -7.70
N PRO A 128 -13.80 21.00 -6.84
CA PRO A 128 -12.43 21.38 -6.54
C PRO A 128 -11.51 21.12 -7.76
N PRO A 129 -10.36 21.81 -7.86
CA PRO A 129 -9.31 21.42 -8.79
C PRO A 129 -8.89 19.97 -8.56
N ASP A 130 -8.53 19.27 -9.64
CA ASP A 130 -8.12 17.86 -9.63
C ASP A 130 -9.12 16.93 -8.91
N ASP A 131 -10.42 17.24 -8.99
CA ASP A 131 -11.45 16.42 -8.36
C ASP A 131 -11.36 14.95 -8.81
N PHE A 132 -11.18 14.07 -7.83
CA PHE A 132 -11.00 12.63 -8.06
C PHE A 132 -11.67 11.84 -6.94
N PRO A 133 -12.38 10.74 -7.26
CA PRO A 133 -12.95 9.84 -6.25
C PRO A 133 -11.83 9.07 -5.52
N CYS A 134 -11.36 9.64 -4.42
CA CYS A 134 -10.18 9.17 -3.68
C CYS A 134 -10.21 7.67 -3.39
N ASN A 135 -9.22 6.93 -3.90
CA ASN A 135 -9.24 5.47 -3.92
C ASN A 135 -8.08 4.81 -3.16
N THR A 136 -7.09 5.57 -2.67
CA THR A 136 -5.80 5.00 -2.27
C THR A 136 -5.74 4.63 -0.79
N HIS A 137 -6.17 5.51 0.11
CA HIS A 137 -6.16 5.22 1.56
C HIS A 137 -7.36 5.87 2.26
N VAL A 138 -7.83 5.29 3.35
CA VAL A 138 -8.80 5.88 4.26
C VAL A 138 -8.20 5.92 5.67
N ILE A 139 -8.16 7.09 6.29
CA ILE A 139 -7.52 7.31 7.59
C ILE A 139 -8.46 7.97 8.60
N PRO A 140 -8.31 7.68 9.90
CA PRO A 140 -8.83 8.53 10.96
C PRO A 140 -7.95 9.76 11.14
N HIS A 141 -8.54 10.94 11.28
CA HIS A 141 -7.81 12.12 11.72
C HIS A 141 -8.71 13.07 12.51
N ARG A 142 -8.42 13.21 13.81
CA ARG A 142 -9.09 14.19 14.71
C ARG A 142 -10.62 14.10 14.67
N GLY A 143 -11.14 12.87 14.78
CA GLY A 143 -12.58 12.58 14.76
C GLY A 143 -13.22 12.58 13.37
N ARG A 144 -12.41 12.72 12.31
CA ARG A 144 -12.86 12.63 10.91
C ARG A 144 -12.38 11.34 10.27
N ILE A 145 -13.09 10.93 9.23
CA ILE A 145 -12.71 9.84 8.34
C ILE A 145 -12.34 10.47 7.00
N LEU A 146 -11.10 10.34 6.56
CA LEU A 146 -10.62 10.97 5.32
C LEU A 146 -10.24 9.90 4.30
N ALA A 147 -10.90 9.91 3.13
CA ALA A 147 -10.46 9.19 1.95
C ALA A 147 -9.43 10.04 1.19
N LEU A 148 -8.31 9.42 0.82
CA LEU A 148 -7.14 10.08 0.27
C LEU A 148 -6.79 9.52 -1.11
N GLN A 149 -6.27 10.40 -1.95
CA GLN A 149 -5.69 10.08 -3.25
C GLN A 149 -4.23 10.52 -3.27
N GLU A 150 -3.44 9.78 -4.05
CA GLU A 150 -2.09 10.19 -4.39
C GLU A 150 -2.05 11.47 -5.24
N SER A 151 -1.17 12.41 -4.85
CA SER A 151 -0.61 13.47 -5.71
C SER A 151 -1.63 14.33 -6.48
N GLY A 152 -2.49 15.06 -5.76
CA GLY A 152 -3.24 16.15 -6.38
C GLY A 152 -4.55 16.49 -5.67
N PRO A 153 -5.50 15.54 -5.62
CA PRO A 153 -6.85 15.83 -5.13
C PRO A 153 -6.86 16.16 -3.64
N LEU A 154 -7.82 17.00 -3.25
CA LEU A 154 -8.14 17.18 -1.83
C LEU A 154 -8.67 15.87 -1.24
N PRO A 155 -8.36 15.56 0.04
CA PRO A 155 -9.05 14.53 0.79
C PRO A 155 -10.58 14.69 0.74
N TYR A 156 -11.31 13.59 0.77
CA TYR A 156 -12.76 13.58 0.99
C TYR A 156 -13.07 13.15 2.41
N GLU A 157 -13.89 13.94 3.13
CA GLU A 157 -14.44 13.55 4.42
C GLU A 157 -15.64 12.61 4.25
N LEU A 158 -15.68 11.56 5.06
CA LEU A 158 -16.78 10.61 5.15
C LEU A 158 -17.43 10.70 6.54
N ASP A 159 -18.74 10.49 6.59
CA ASP A 159 -19.46 10.33 7.85
C ASP A 159 -19.35 8.90 8.42
N ASP A 160 -19.96 8.66 9.59
CA ASP A 160 -19.96 7.34 10.25
C ASP A 160 -20.68 6.24 9.44
N GLU A 161 -21.48 6.63 8.44
CA GLU A 161 -22.16 5.73 7.52
C GLU A 161 -21.45 5.58 6.17
N LEU A 162 -20.25 6.17 6.04
CA LEU A 162 -19.41 6.22 4.85
C LEU A 162 -19.99 7.07 3.72
N ASN A 163 -21.02 7.89 3.97
CA ASN A 163 -21.47 8.87 3.00
C ASN A 163 -20.42 9.97 2.86
N THR A 164 -20.24 10.47 1.65
CA THR A 164 -19.30 11.57 1.38
C THR A 164 -19.89 12.89 1.88
N VAL A 165 -19.19 13.54 2.81
CA VAL A 165 -19.55 14.85 3.34
C VAL A 165 -19.12 15.96 2.37
N GLY A 166 -17.92 15.84 1.83
CA GLY A 166 -17.31 16.81 0.90
C GLY A 166 -15.79 16.76 0.97
N THR A 167 -15.12 17.64 0.22
CA THR A 167 -13.67 17.76 0.32
C THR A 167 -13.23 18.43 1.62
N TYR A 168 -12.05 18.06 2.10
CA TYR A 168 -11.46 18.57 3.33
C TYR A 168 -10.05 19.10 3.09
N ASP A 169 -9.90 20.42 3.19
CA ASP A 169 -8.67 21.18 2.95
C ASP A 169 -7.95 21.58 4.26
N PHE A 170 -8.17 20.79 5.32
CA PHE A 170 -7.62 21.06 6.65
C PHE A 170 -7.98 22.47 7.18
N ARG A 171 -9.26 22.82 7.09
CA ARG A 171 -9.82 24.10 7.56
C ARG A 171 -9.27 25.30 6.78
N GLY A 172 -9.15 25.16 5.47
CA GLY A 172 -8.67 26.20 4.56
C GLY A 172 -7.18 26.47 4.61
N THR A 173 -6.38 25.53 5.12
CA THR A 173 -4.91 25.72 5.29
C THR A 173 -4.07 24.87 4.36
N LEU A 174 -4.65 23.89 3.67
CA LEU A 174 -3.97 23.13 2.64
C LEU A 174 -3.91 23.92 1.32
N GLU A 175 -2.70 24.11 0.81
CA GLU A 175 -2.44 24.73 -0.49
C GLU A 175 -2.01 23.67 -1.52
N GLY A 176 -2.92 23.27 -2.40
CA GLY A 176 -2.66 22.36 -3.51
C GLY A 176 -2.74 20.88 -3.13
N ALA A 177 -1.81 20.09 -3.66
CA ALA A 177 -1.83 18.63 -3.57
C ALA A 177 -1.62 18.07 -2.16
N PHE A 178 -2.25 16.93 -1.89
CA PHE A 178 -2.00 16.08 -0.72
C PHE A 178 -1.51 14.68 -1.13
N THR A 179 -1.38 13.77 -0.16
CA THR A 179 -0.92 12.38 -0.39
C THR A 179 -1.81 11.36 0.32
N ALA A 180 -1.79 10.12 -0.16
CA ALA A 180 -2.45 8.99 0.47
C ALA A 180 -1.63 8.34 1.60
N HIS A 181 -0.30 8.44 1.52
CA HIS A 181 0.59 7.87 2.53
C HIS A 181 0.98 8.94 3.53
N THR A 182 0.18 9.04 4.59
CA THR A 182 0.46 9.91 5.72
C THR A 182 1.06 9.12 6.88
N LYS A 183 1.84 9.78 7.74
CA LYS A 183 2.37 9.18 8.97
C LYS A 183 1.90 10.01 10.17
N PHE A 184 1.06 9.43 11.03
CA PHE A 184 0.61 10.06 12.25
C PHE A 184 1.58 9.74 13.40
N ASP A 185 2.24 10.75 13.95
CA ASP A 185 3.03 10.59 15.17
C ASP A 185 2.13 10.90 16.37
N VAL A 186 1.65 9.85 17.04
CA VAL A 186 0.77 9.93 18.21
C VAL A 186 1.39 10.73 19.36
N HIS A 187 2.73 10.76 19.48
CA HIS A 187 3.42 11.45 20.58
C HIS A 187 3.53 12.96 20.34
N ALA A 188 3.65 13.37 19.08
CA ALA A 188 3.62 14.78 18.69
C ALA A 188 2.20 15.28 18.43
N GLY A 189 1.26 14.37 18.15
CA GLY A 189 -0.08 14.71 17.70
C GLY A 189 -0.10 15.31 16.28
N GLU A 190 0.91 15.00 15.47
CA GLU A 190 1.13 15.58 14.14
C GLU A 190 0.89 14.53 13.05
N LEU A 191 0.21 14.93 11.97
CA LEU A 191 0.11 14.13 10.74
C LEU A 191 1.09 14.66 9.71
N HIS A 192 1.99 13.81 9.23
CA HIS A 192 3.00 14.15 8.24
C HIS A 192 2.61 13.63 6.86
N ALA A 193 2.89 14.42 5.83
CA ALA A 193 2.66 14.09 4.43
C ALA A 193 3.81 14.58 3.56
N ILE A 194 4.16 13.82 2.51
CA ILE A 194 4.97 14.29 1.39
C ILE A 194 4.05 14.38 0.18
N ALA A 195 3.82 15.61 -0.31
CA ALA A 195 3.06 15.85 -1.52
C ALA A 195 4.01 16.19 -2.68
N TYR A 196 3.72 15.67 -3.85
CA TYR A 196 4.40 16.01 -5.10
C TYR A 196 3.34 16.29 -6.17
N TYR A 197 3.77 16.88 -7.28
CA TYR A 197 2.87 17.20 -8.39
C TYR A 197 3.71 17.34 -9.68
N PRO A 198 3.23 16.89 -10.85
CA PRO A 198 4.01 16.86 -12.10
C PRO A 198 4.67 18.19 -12.51
N THR A 199 4.05 19.32 -12.22
CA THR A 199 4.53 20.65 -12.63
C THR A 199 5.44 21.32 -11.60
N TRP A 200 5.79 20.62 -10.50
CA TRP A 200 6.62 21.17 -9.44
C TRP A 200 8.09 20.78 -9.60
N ASP A 201 8.97 21.74 -9.27
CA ASP A 201 10.43 21.57 -9.12
C ASP A 201 10.84 21.12 -7.70
N HIS A 202 9.87 20.66 -6.92
CA HIS A 202 10.02 20.33 -5.52
C HIS A 202 8.95 19.34 -5.08
N VAL A 203 9.19 18.66 -3.97
CA VAL A 203 8.14 18.05 -3.16
C VAL A 203 7.88 18.90 -1.92
N ARG A 204 6.74 18.72 -1.27
CA ARG A 204 6.36 19.44 -0.05
C ARG A 204 6.24 18.49 1.11
N HIS A 205 7.00 18.72 2.17
CA HIS A 205 6.71 18.15 3.49
C HIS A 205 5.65 19.00 4.19
N LEU A 206 4.49 18.42 4.42
CA LEU A 206 3.37 19.02 5.12
C LEU A 206 3.27 18.46 6.55
N VAL A 207 2.95 19.32 7.51
CA VAL A 207 2.64 18.95 8.90
C VAL A 207 1.26 19.48 9.26
N VAL A 208 0.34 18.58 9.57
CA VAL A 208 -0.97 18.92 10.13
C VAL A 208 -0.89 18.82 11.65
N ASP A 209 -1.25 19.91 12.32
CA ASP A 209 -1.17 20.05 13.78
C ASP A 209 -2.34 19.38 14.51
N PRO A 210 -2.32 19.36 15.86
CA PRO A 210 -3.44 18.84 16.64
C PRO A 210 -4.79 19.53 16.43
N ALA A 211 -4.80 20.76 15.90
CA ALA A 211 -6.03 21.49 15.58
C ALA A 211 -6.58 21.13 14.19
N GLY A 212 -5.93 20.20 13.47
CA GLY A 212 -6.33 19.76 12.13
C GLY A 212 -6.06 20.79 11.05
N ARG A 213 -5.01 21.62 11.22
CA ARG A 213 -4.54 22.62 10.25
C ARG A 213 -3.14 22.28 9.75
N VAL A 214 -2.87 22.52 8.48
CA VAL A 214 -1.51 22.51 7.94
C VAL A 214 -0.75 23.68 8.60
N SER A 215 0.09 23.35 9.58
CA SER A 215 0.86 24.32 10.36
C SER A 215 2.24 24.60 9.76
N ARG A 216 2.73 23.68 8.92
CA ARG A 216 4.00 23.85 8.22
C ARG A 216 3.99 23.19 6.85
N SER A 217 4.55 23.90 5.88
CA SER A 217 4.86 23.40 4.54
C SER A 217 6.32 23.69 4.24
N THR A 218 7.11 22.67 3.94
CA THR A 218 8.54 22.79 3.61
C THR A 218 8.77 22.30 2.18
N ARG A 219 9.20 23.21 1.30
CA ARG A 219 9.59 22.85 -0.08
C ARG A 219 10.96 22.17 -0.05
N ILE A 220 11.05 21.01 -0.68
CA ILE A 220 12.26 20.20 -0.82
C ILE A 220 12.57 20.12 -2.32
N PRO A 221 13.58 20.85 -2.81
CA PRO A 221 13.94 20.85 -4.23
C PRO A 221 14.32 19.45 -4.71
N VAL A 222 13.78 19.05 -5.85
CA VAL A 222 14.09 17.79 -6.57
C VAL A 222 14.12 18.08 -8.08
N THR A 223 14.69 17.18 -8.87
CA THR A 223 14.70 17.30 -10.34
C THR A 223 13.74 16.30 -10.95
N ASP A 224 13.27 16.55 -12.17
CA ASP A 224 12.49 15.59 -12.98
C ASP A 224 11.10 15.21 -12.42
N ALA A 225 10.58 15.90 -11.39
CA ALA A 225 9.26 15.65 -10.79
C ALA A 225 9.04 14.16 -10.42
N PRO A 226 9.80 13.62 -9.46
CA PRO A 226 9.74 12.22 -9.07
C PRO A 226 8.43 11.90 -8.35
N MET A 227 7.95 10.68 -8.56
CA MET A 227 6.90 10.09 -7.74
C MET A 227 7.47 9.73 -6.37
N ILE A 228 6.99 10.40 -5.32
CA ILE A 228 7.31 10.04 -3.92
C ILE A 228 6.05 9.48 -3.27
N HIS A 229 5.75 8.22 -3.63
CA HIS A 229 4.53 7.50 -3.24
C HIS A 229 4.39 7.39 -1.71
N ASP A 230 5.48 6.99 -1.03
CA ASP A 230 5.53 6.89 0.43
C ASP A 230 6.82 7.52 0.97
N PHE A 231 6.88 7.71 2.29
CA PHE A 231 8.02 8.28 2.98
C PHE A 231 8.15 7.65 4.37
N ALA A 232 9.25 7.93 5.07
CA ALA A 232 9.41 7.44 6.44
C ALA A 232 9.57 8.58 7.44
N LEU A 233 9.19 8.32 8.69
CA LEU A 233 9.31 9.27 9.79
C LEU A 233 10.12 8.61 10.91
N THR A 234 10.95 9.39 11.58
CA THR A 234 11.61 9.04 12.84
C THR A 234 11.32 10.13 13.87
N GLU A 235 11.74 9.94 15.11
CA GLU A 235 11.56 10.96 16.16
C GLU A 235 12.04 12.34 15.72
N ARG A 236 13.19 12.42 15.04
CA ARG A 236 13.81 13.70 14.66
C ARG A 236 13.89 13.98 13.17
N TYR A 237 13.64 13.01 12.29
CA TYR A 237 13.82 13.18 10.85
C TYR A 237 12.61 12.72 10.03
N VAL A 238 12.36 13.46 8.95
CA VAL A 238 11.56 13.04 7.80
C VAL A 238 12.51 12.44 6.78
N ILE A 239 12.15 11.29 6.22
CA ILE A 239 12.97 10.53 5.29
C ILE A 239 12.24 10.49 3.95
N ILE A 240 12.88 11.06 2.93
CA ILE A 240 12.37 11.18 1.56
C ILE A 240 13.01 10.09 0.71
N LEU A 241 12.20 9.30 0.02
CA LEU A 241 12.63 8.21 -0.85
C LEU A 241 12.54 8.68 -2.32
N ASP A 242 13.62 9.28 -2.81
CA ASP A 242 13.73 9.85 -4.14
C ASP A 242 14.30 8.79 -5.09
N MET A 243 13.42 8.08 -5.80
CA MET A 243 13.76 6.96 -6.68
C MET A 243 13.50 7.28 -8.15
N PRO A 244 14.06 6.51 -9.10
CA PRO A 244 14.00 6.81 -10.55
C PRO A 244 12.63 6.61 -11.23
N VAL A 245 11.53 6.95 -10.57
CA VAL A 245 10.19 6.99 -11.16
C VAL A 245 9.79 8.46 -11.33
N THR A 246 9.84 8.97 -12.56
CA THR A 246 9.68 10.40 -12.83
C THR A 246 8.56 10.65 -13.83
N PHE A 247 7.97 11.85 -13.77
CA PHE A 247 6.96 12.26 -14.73
C PHE A 247 7.50 12.24 -16.17
N ASP A 248 6.69 11.77 -17.12
CA ASP A 248 6.97 11.79 -18.56
C ASP A 248 6.07 12.82 -19.26
N PRO A 249 6.57 14.04 -19.54
CA PRO A 249 5.80 15.05 -20.26
C PRO A 249 5.34 14.59 -21.64
N ALA A 250 6.18 13.81 -22.35
CA ALA A 250 5.83 13.32 -23.68
C ALA A 250 4.71 12.28 -23.60
N GLY A 251 4.68 11.45 -22.55
CA GLY A 251 3.57 10.54 -22.25
C GLY A 251 2.29 11.26 -21.93
N ALA A 252 2.35 12.31 -21.10
CA ALA A 252 1.19 13.16 -20.82
C ALA A 252 0.63 13.81 -22.09
N GLU A 253 1.49 14.33 -22.98
CA GLU A 253 1.08 14.91 -24.27
C GLU A 253 0.43 13.88 -25.22
N ARG A 254 0.87 12.61 -25.16
CA ARG A 254 0.22 11.50 -25.90
C ARG A 254 -1.12 11.06 -25.30
N GLY A 255 -1.46 11.52 -24.10
CA GLY A 255 -2.64 11.09 -23.36
C GLY A 255 -2.46 9.76 -22.62
N ASP A 256 -1.22 9.40 -22.27
CA ASP A 256 -0.96 8.22 -21.45
C ASP A 256 -1.65 8.37 -20.09
N ILE A 257 -2.42 7.34 -19.70
CA ILE A 257 -3.31 7.37 -18.54
C ILE A 257 -2.56 7.65 -17.23
N VAL A 258 -1.34 7.12 -17.10
CA VAL A 258 -0.44 7.38 -15.98
C VAL A 258 0.94 7.75 -16.57
N PRO A 259 1.24 9.06 -16.70
CA PRO A 259 2.45 9.54 -17.39
C PRO A 259 3.68 9.52 -16.48
N TYR A 260 4.04 8.34 -15.97
CA TYR A 260 5.25 8.12 -15.18
C TYR A 260 6.08 6.98 -15.79
N VAL A 261 7.40 7.15 -15.78
CA VAL A 261 8.34 6.19 -16.38
C VAL A 261 9.54 5.95 -15.46
N TRP A 262 10.20 4.82 -15.66
CA TRP A 262 11.52 4.61 -15.10
C TRP A 262 12.56 5.45 -15.85
N ASN A 263 13.30 6.30 -15.12
CA ASN A 263 14.25 7.25 -15.68
C ASN A 263 15.67 6.97 -15.16
N ASP A 264 16.44 6.19 -15.90
CA ASP A 264 17.82 5.79 -15.53
C ASP A 264 18.81 6.98 -15.36
N ARG A 265 18.42 8.20 -15.77
CA ARG A 265 19.23 9.42 -15.57
C ARG A 265 18.96 10.09 -14.23
N HIS A 266 17.85 9.77 -13.57
CA HIS A 266 17.48 10.32 -12.27
C HIS A 266 18.21 9.56 -11.15
N PRO A 267 18.84 10.23 -10.17
CA PRO A 267 19.57 9.56 -9.11
C PRO A 267 18.61 8.84 -8.14
N ALA A 268 19.00 7.65 -7.68
CA ALA A 268 18.35 7.00 -6.55
C ALA A 268 19.01 7.43 -5.23
N ARG A 269 18.24 8.06 -4.34
CA ARG A 269 18.79 8.64 -3.09
C ARG A 269 17.76 8.76 -1.97
N ILE A 270 18.26 8.79 -0.75
CA ILE A 270 17.50 9.03 0.47
C ILE A 270 17.77 10.46 0.95
N GLY A 271 16.72 11.26 1.10
CA GLY A 271 16.77 12.58 1.71
C GLY A 271 16.47 12.50 3.21
N VAL A 272 17.34 13.07 4.05
CA VAL A 272 17.14 13.17 5.50
C VAL A 272 16.91 14.63 5.86
N LEU A 273 15.67 14.97 6.22
CA LEU A 273 15.25 16.30 6.63
C LEU A 273 15.00 16.33 8.14
N PRO A 274 15.66 17.20 8.93
CA PRO A 274 15.30 17.38 10.33
C PRO A 274 13.85 17.85 10.49
N ARG A 275 13.08 17.20 11.37
CA ARG A 275 11.67 17.54 11.64
C ARG A 275 11.46 18.95 12.16
N LYS A 276 12.49 19.60 12.71
CA LYS A 276 12.43 21.01 13.14
C LYS A 276 12.72 22.01 12.01
N GLY A 277 12.91 21.52 10.79
CA GLY A 277 13.38 22.32 9.65
C GLY A 277 14.91 22.33 9.55
N GLY A 278 15.42 22.66 8.37
CA GLY A 278 16.84 22.66 8.05
C GLY A 278 17.08 22.18 6.62
N ALA A 279 18.36 22.02 6.27
CA ALA A 279 18.75 21.48 4.98
C ALA A 279 18.52 19.96 4.91
N VAL A 280 18.08 19.47 3.76
CA VAL A 280 18.03 18.04 3.46
C VAL A 280 19.44 17.55 3.19
N ARG A 281 19.81 16.43 3.81
CA ARG A 281 21.03 15.71 3.47
C ARG A 281 20.69 14.49 2.63
N TRP A 282 21.33 14.36 1.47
CA TRP A 282 21.10 13.28 0.53
C TRP A 282 22.14 12.17 0.65
N PHE A 283 21.71 10.93 0.48
CA PHE A 283 22.54 9.73 0.51
C PHE A 283 22.20 8.87 -0.70
N GLU A 284 23.17 8.59 -1.56
CA GLU A 284 22.96 7.75 -2.74
C GLU A 284 22.70 6.29 -2.34
N VAL A 285 21.86 5.63 -3.12
CA VAL A 285 21.55 4.20 -3.00
C VAL A 285 21.52 3.56 -4.40
N ASP A 286 21.62 2.23 -4.44
CA ASP A 286 21.36 1.50 -5.68
C ASP A 286 19.86 1.64 -6.05
N PRO A 287 19.52 1.85 -7.34
CA PRO A 287 18.14 1.99 -7.77
C PRO A 287 17.26 0.77 -7.45
N VAL A 288 16.10 1.04 -6.88
CA VAL A 288 15.03 0.06 -6.67
C VAL A 288 13.67 0.70 -6.98
N TYR A 289 12.64 -0.12 -7.23
CA TYR A 289 11.27 0.35 -7.10
C TYR A 289 10.80 0.07 -5.68
N TYR A 290 10.89 1.07 -4.80
CA TYR A 290 10.29 0.98 -3.47
C TYR A 290 8.77 1.12 -3.59
N SER A 291 8.04 0.31 -2.81
CA SER A 291 6.59 0.41 -2.76
C SER A 291 6.16 1.07 -1.46
N HIS A 292 6.33 0.40 -0.30
CA HIS A 292 5.79 0.92 0.95
C HIS A 292 6.80 0.88 2.10
N THR A 293 6.66 1.83 3.02
CA THR A 293 7.44 1.86 4.26
C THR A 293 6.69 1.11 5.36
N LEU A 294 7.33 0.11 5.96
CA LEU A 294 6.86 -0.52 7.20
C LEU A 294 6.90 0.48 8.35
N ASN A 295 8.09 0.98 8.68
CA ASN A 295 8.33 2.04 9.67
C ASN A 295 9.80 2.50 9.61
N ALA A 296 10.13 3.57 10.33
CA ALA A 296 11.51 3.99 10.54
C ALA A 296 11.76 4.46 11.98
N TYR A 297 13.01 4.34 12.43
CA TYR A 297 13.44 4.78 13.75
C TYR A 297 14.94 5.08 13.78
N GLU A 298 15.42 5.57 14.91
CA GLU A 298 16.83 5.90 15.11
C GLU A 298 17.51 4.89 16.02
N GLU A 299 18.73 4.48 15.67
CA GLU A 299 19.56 3.61 16.49
C GLU A 299 20.98 4.21 16.60
N GLY A 300 21.21 4.95 17.69
CA GLY A 300 22.44 5.71 17.88
C GLY A 300 22.63 6.76 16.77
N PRO A 301 23.73 6.72 15.98
CA PRO A 301 23.93 7.64 14.86
C PRO A 301 23.23 7.22 13.56
N ASN A 302 22.53 6.08 13.55
CA ASN A 302 21.94 5.51 12.34
C ASN A 302 20.44 5.76 12.28
N LEU A 303 19.92 5.88 11.07
CA LEU A 303 18.49 5.76 10.79
C LEU A 303 18.23 4.36 10.25
N VAL A 304 17.21 3.69 10.78
CA VAL A 304 16.74 2.40 10.31
C VAL A 304 15.40 2.62 9.62
N ILE A 305 15.29 2.14 8.39
CA ILE A 305 14.09 2.26 7.55
C ILE A 305 13.77 0.86 7.05
N ASP A 306 12.59 0.35 7.38
CA ASP A 306 12.13 -0.94 6.87
C ASP A 306 11.11 -0.68 5.77
N THR A 307 11.34 -1.26 4.59
CA THR A 307 10.52 -1.02 3.39
C THR A 307 10.30 -2.31 2.60
N THR A 308 9.18 -2.38 1.89
CA THR A 308 8.97 -3.38 0.84
C THR A 308 9.46 -2.83 -0.50
N ASN A 309 10.35 -3.57 -1.17
CA ASN A 309 10.96 -3.15 -2.42
C ASN A 309 10.82 -4.23 -3.50
N PHE A 310 10.62 -3.78 -4.72
CA PHE A 310 10.75 -4.54 -5.95
C PHE A 310 12.12 -4.27 -6.57
N ASP A 311 12.58 -5.21 -7.40
CA ASP A 311 13.73 -4.93 -8.25
C ASP A 311 13.35 -3.92 -9.33
N ALA A 312 14.31 -3.08 -9.71
CA ALA A 312 14.16 -2.16 -10.83
C ALA A 312 14.04 -2.94 -12.17
N PRO A 313 13.36 -2.38 -13.18
CA PRO A 313 12.71 -1.07 -13.21
C PRO A 313 11.22 -1.10 -12.83
N PHE A 314 10.66 0.08 -12.56
CA PHE A 314 9.21 0.30 -12.52
C PHE A 314 8.60 0.34 -13.94
N LEU A 315 7.46 -0.31 -14.13
CA LEU A 315 6.67 -0.32 -15.36
C LEU A 315 5.21 0.03 -15.05
N VAL A 316 4.75 1.19 -15.51
CA VAL A 316 3.46 1.76 -15.09
C VAL A 316 2.22 0.92 -15.44
N ALA A 317 2.24 0.24 -16.58
CA ALA A 317 1.12 -0.58 -17.05
C ALA A 317 1.46 -2.08 -17.11
N GLY A 318 2.59 -2.48 -16.50
CA GLY A 318 3.16 -3.81 -16.63
C GLY A 318 3.24 -4.26 -18.08
N ASN A 319 2.83 -5.50 -18.38
CA ASN A 319 2.72 -6.02 -19.74
C ASN A 319 1.40 -5.63 -20.44
N GLY A 320 0.96 -4.38 -20.27
CA GLY A 320 -0.34 -3.88 -20.76
C GLY A 320 -1.56 -4.38 -19.97
N SER A 321 -1.35 -4.76 -18.69
CA SER A 321 -2.40 -5.25 -17.78
C SER A 321 -3.17 -4.14 -17.08
N GLY A 322 -2.68 -2.89 -17.11
CA GLY A 322 -3.35 -1.73 -16.52
C GLY A 322 -3.07 -1.53 -15.03
N GLY A 323 -1.89 -1.93 -14.55
CA GLY A 323 -1.41 -1.67 -13.19
C GLY A 323 0.13 -1.63 -13.13
N PRO A 324 0.70 -1.02 -12.07
CA PRO A 324 2.15 -0.83 -11.93
C PRO A 324 2.87 -2.16 -11.67
N TYR A 325 4.09 -2.32 -12.16
CA TYR A 325 4.91 -3.51 -11.98
C TYR A 325 6.36 -3.14 -11.66
N GLY A 326 7.02 -3.95 -10.83
CA GLY A 326 8.47 -3.96 -10.70
C GLY A 326 9.02 -5.33 -11.09
N ALA A 327 10.32 -5.44 -11.39
CA ALA A 327 10.92 -6.73 -11.64
C ALA A 327 10.87 -7.61 -10.38
N GLY A 328 10.65 -8.92 -10.58
CA GLY A 328 10.55 -9.88 -9.48
C GLY A 328 9.30 -9.70 -8.62
N THR A 329 9.45 -10.00 -7.33
CA THR A 329 8.38 -9.87 -6.33
C THR A 329 8.85 -9.00 -5.18
N PRO A 330 7.93 -8.29 -4.49
CA PRO A 330 8.32 -7.41 -3.41
C PRO A 330 8.83 -8.20 -2.22
N ARG A 331 9.90 -7.70 -1.59
CA ARG A 331 10.54 -8.28 -0.41
C ARG A 331 10.68 -7.25 0.68
N LEU A 332 10.81 -7.70 1.93
CA LEU A 332 11.06 -6.81 3.05
C LEU A 332 12.57 -6.59 3.23
N ASP A 333 13.03 -5.35 3.06
CA ASP A 333 14.42 -4.95 3.30
C ASP A 333 14.53 -3.93 4.44
N ARG A 334 15.71 -3.88 5.06
CA ARG A 334 16.14 -2.87 6.02
C ARG A 334 17.24 -2.00 5.43
N TRP A 335 17.00 -0.72 5.39
CA TRP A 335 17.96 0.30 4.98
C TRP A 335 18.50 0.98 6.23
N THR A 336 19.82 0.98 6.39
CA THR A 336 20.51 1.64 7.51
C THR A 336 21.32 2.80 6.98
N VAL A 337 20.90 4.03 7.28
CA VAL A 337 21.59 5.27 6.92
C VAL A 337 22.53 5.65 8.05
N ASP A 338 23.84 5.51 7.83
CA ASP A 338 24.87 5.97 8.77
C ASP A 338 25.12 7.47 8.54
N LEU A 339 24.58 8.30 9.44
CA LEU A 339 24.70 9.75 9.36
C LEU A 339 26.15 10.22 9.56
N ARG A 340 27.03 9.46 10.21
CA ARG A 340 28.43 9.88 10.40
C ARG A 340 29.26 9.57 9.16
N GLN A 341 29.11 8.37 8.61
CA GLN A 341 29.90 7.90 7.48
C GLN A 341 29.34 8.35 6.12
N GLY A 342 28.07 8.79 6.07
CA GLY A 342 27.47 9.20 4.79
C GLY A 342 27.15 8.01 3.89
N ARG A 343 26.78 6.86 4.45
CA ARG A 343 26.57 5.62 3.70
C ARG A 343 25.24 4.97 4.05
N VAL A 344 24.65 4.30 3.07
CA VAL A 344 23.47 3.46 3.26
C VAL A 344 23.88 2.00 3.12
N ARG A 345 23.34 1.14 3.99
CA ARG A 345 23.46 -0.32 3.86
C ARG A 345 22.07 -0.91 3.74
N VAL A 346 21.88 -1.80 2.78
CA VAL A 346 20.63 -2.52 2.58
C VAL A 346 20.83 -3.98 2.99
N ARG A 347 19.85 -4.54 3.72
CA ARG A 347 19.81 -5.95 4.07
C ARG A 347 18.39 -6.48 3.88
N THR A 348 18.23 -7.53 3.09
CA THR A 348 16.97 -8.27 3.01
C THR A 348 16.67 -8.96 4.33
N LEU A 349 15.51 -8.66 4.90
CA LEU A 349 15.00 -9.29 6.12
C LEU A 349 14.22 -10.56 5.77
N ASP A 350 13.46 -10.52 4.69
CA ASP A 350 12.65 -11.64 4.21
C ASP A 350 12.38 -11.49 2.70
N ASP A 351 12.79 -12.49 1.94
CA ASP A 351 12.73 -12.53 0.47
C ASP A 351 11.45 -13.16 -0.08
N ARG A 352 10.52 -13.60 0.80
CA ARG A 352 9.21 -14.09 0.36
C ARG A 352 8.39 -12.93 -0.20
N PRO A 353 7.61 -13.15 -1.28
CA PRO A 353 6.73 -12.13 -1.84
C PRO A 353 5.78 -11.56 -0.78
N GLN A 354 5.88 -10.25 -0.52
CA GLN A 354 5.05 -9.59 0.48
C GLN A 354 4.95 -8.09 0.26
N GLU A 355 3.78 -7.55 0.59
CA GLU A 355 3.45 -6.13 0.47
C GLU A 355 2.52 -5.69 1.62
N PHE A 356 2.11 -4.43 1.57
CA PHE A 356 1.23 -3.80 2.57
C PHE A 356 1.79 -3.92 3.99
N PRO A 357 3.04 -3.46 4.22
CA PRO A 357 3.66 -3.56 5.52
C PRO A 357 2.97 -2.62 6.52
N ARG A 358 2.64 -3.15 7.71
CA ARG A 358 2.05 -2.41 8.82
C ARG A 358 2.75 -2.73 10.14
N VAL A 359 2.85 -1.73 11.00
CA VAL A 359 3.28 -1.88 12.40
C VAL A 359 2.11 -1.58 13.33
N ASN A 360 2.29 -1.78 14.63
CA ASN A 360 1.45 -1.12 15.62
C ASN A 360 1.56 0.41 15.41
N GLU A 361 0.46 1.08 15.04
CA GLU A 361 0.48 2.50 14.67
C GLU A 361 0.91 3.42 15.82
N GLY A 362 0.77 2.98 17.08
CA GLY A 362 1.31 3.68 18.24
C GLY A 362 2.84 3.78 18.25
N LEU A 363 3.53 3.03 17.38
CA LEU A 363 4.99 3.03 17.22
C LEU A 363 5.46 3.65 15.91
N VAL A 364 4.59 4.30 15.13
CA VAL A 364 5.02 5.09 13.96
C VAL A 364 6.10 6.07 14.42
N SER A 365 7.22 6.09 13.69
CA SER A 365 8.42 6.90 13.99
C SER A 365 9.21 6.52 15.25
N ARG A 366 8.93 5.34 15.83
CA ARG A 366 9.61 4.76 16.99
C ARG A 366 10.13 3.37 16.67
N ARG A 367 11.05 2.88 17.51
CA ARG A 367 11.55 1.51 17.41
C ARG A 367 10.38 0.53 17.55
N HIS A 368 10.32 -0.43 16.64
CA HIS A 368 9.36 -1.50 16.63
C HIS A 368 10.09 -2.84 16.55
N ARG A 369 9.45 -3.89 17.06
CA ARG A 369 9.89 -5.27 16.97
C ARG A 369 9.08 -6.06 15.96
N TYR A 370 7.78 -5.78 15.85
CA TYR A 370 6.88 -6.56 15.03
C TYR A 370 6.42 -5.78 13.79
N GLY A 371 6.35 -6.49 12.67
CA GLY A 371 5.76 -6.00 11.42
C GLY A 371 4.81 -7.03 10.84
N TYR A 372 3.77 -6.56 10.17
CA TYR A 372 2.74 -7.37 9.54
C TYR A 372 2.72 -7.06 8.05
N SER A 373 2.52 -8.06 7.21
CA SER A 373 2.41 -7.88 5.76
C SER A 373 1.49 -8.93 5.16
N ALA A 374 1.07 -8.70 3.92
CA ALA A 374 0.30 -9.66 3.14
C ALA A 374 1.17 -10.23 2.02
N ALA A 375 1.18 -11.56 1.92
CA ALA A 375 1.61 -12.24 0.70
C ALA A 375 0.52 -12.05 -0.37
N ALA A 376 0.57 -10.94 -1.11
CA ALA A 376 -0.39 -10.54 -2.13
C ALA A 376 -0.16 -11.28 -3.47
N ALA A 377 -0.27 -12.62 -3.44
CA ALA A 377 -0.03 -13.49 -4.59
C ALA A 377 -0.86 -13.09 -5.82
N GLU A 378 -2.14 -12.72 -5.61
CA GLU A 378 -3.01 -12.27 -6.71
C GLU A 378 -2.51 -11.00 -7.39
N MET A 379 -1.85 -10.09 -6.66
CA MET A 379 -1.23 -8.90 -7.27
C MET A 379 -0.02 -9.29 -8.11
N ALA A 380 0.85 -10.16 -7.60
CA ALA A 380 1.98 -10.68 -8.37
C ALA A 380 1.53 -11.41 -9.66
N VAL A 381 0.40 -12.11 -9.62
CA VAL A 381 -0.21 -12.74 -10.80
C VAL A 381 -0.81 -11.70 -11.75
N ALA A 382 -1.55 -10.72 -11.22
CA ALA A 382 -2.23 -9.68 -11.99
C ALA A 382 -1.25 -8.75 -12.73
N TYR A 383 -0.11 -8.44 -12.11
CA TYR A 383 0.91 -7.62 -12.76
C TYR A 383 1.62 -8.33 -13.93
N GLN A 384 1.43 -9.65 -14.09
CA GLN A 384 2.01 -10.50 -15.14
C GLN A 384 3.55 -10.42 -15.18
N ALA A 385 4.24 -11.43 -14.61
CA ALA A 385 5.70 -11.51 -14.66
C ALA A 385 6.23 -11.36 -16.10
N VAL A 386 6.93 -10.26 -16.37
CA VAL A 386 7.36 -9.84 -17.72
C VAL A 386 8.49 -10.74 -18.27
N ASP A 387 9.09 -11.58 -17.43
CA ASP A 387 10.34 -12.25 -17.79
C ASP A 387 10.15 -13.70 -18.24
N GLY A 388 8.92 -14.14 -18.49
CA GLY A 388 8.62 -15.56 -18.76
C GLY A 388 8.91 -16.48 -17.57
N ASN A 389 9.27 -15.91 -16.41
CA ASN A 389 9.28 -16.61 -15.14
C ASN A 389 7.84 -16.90 -14.77
N PRO A 390 7.48 -18.18 -14.51
CA PRO A 390 6.16 -18.46 -13.97
C PRO A 390 6.01 -17.66 -12.68
N PRO A 391 4.79 -17.17 -12.35
CA PRO A 391 4.52 -16.72 -10.99
C PRO A 391 5.07 -17.77 -10.02
N PRO A 392 5.60 -17.37 -8.84
CA PRO A 392 6.09 -18.32 -7.85
C PRO A 392 5.09 -19.48 -7.78
N ASP A 393 5.63 -20.71 -7.79
CA ASP A 393 4.85 -21.92 -8.04
C ASP A 393 3.48 -21.84 -7.36
N ARG A 394 2.42 -22.40 -7.94
CA ARG A 394 1.07 -22.33 -7.35
C ARG A 394 0.95 -22.97 -5.94
N ALA A 395 2.07 -23.40 -5.34
CA ALA A 395 2.22 -23.67 -3.91
C ALA A 395 2.27 -22.37 -3.05
N PHE A 396 2.51 -21.21 -3.67
CA PHE A 396 2.34 -19.89 -3.07
C PHE A 396 0.85 -19.53 -3.01
N SER A 397 0.26 -19.71 -1.82
CA SER A 397 -1.08 -19.23 -1.48
C SER A 397 -0.99 -17.87 -0.81
N ASN A 398 -1.98 -16.98 -1.00
CA ASN A 398 -2.06 -15.76 -0.20
C ASN A 398 -1.99 -16.10 1.29
N ALA A 399 -1.31 -15.25 2.04
CA ALA A 399 -1.06 -15.44 3.46
C ALA A 399 -0.91 -14.07 4.14
N LEU A 400 -1.10 -14.05 5.45
CA LEU A 400 -0.63 -12.96 6.28
C LEU A 400 0.68 -13.38 6.93
N ILE A 401 1.60 -12.44 7.07
CA ILE A 401 2.94 -12.67 7.64
C ILE A 401 3.12 -11.72 8.81
N LYS A 402 3.61 -12.25 9.93
CA LYS A 402 4.08 -11.47 11.08
C LYS A 402 5.57 -11.71 11.23
N HIS A 403 6.34 -10.64 11.36
CA HIS A 403 7.77 -10.65 11.58
C HIS A 403 8.09 -10.29 13.01
N ASP A 404 9.03 -10.99 13.62
CA ASP A 404 9.74 -10.57 14.83
C ASP A 404 11.15 -10.15 14.42
N LEU A 405 11.32 -8.84 14.20
CA LEU A 405 12.53 -8.23 13.66
C LEU A 405 13.68 -8.20 14.67
N LEU A 406 13.39 -8.39 15.96
CA LEU A 406 14.41 -8.56 16.99
C LEU A 406 15.01 -9.97 16.92
N ARG A 407 14.17 -11.00 16.77
CA ARG A 407 14.62 -12.40 16.69
C ARG A 407 15.01 -12.85 15.28
N GLY A 408 14.63 -12.10 14.24
CA GLY A 408 14.83 -12.49 12.85
C GLY A 408 13.98 -13.70 12.43
N THR A 409 12.79 -13.84 13.02
CA THR A 409 11.86 -14.95 12.75
C THR A 409 10.53 -14.43 12.22
N SER A 410 9.75 -15.29 11.57
CA SER A 410 8.41 -14.93 11.10
C SER A 410 7.39 -16.04 11.34
N GLN A 411 6.12 -15.63 11.46
CA GLN A 411 4.95 -16.48 11.57
C GLN A 411 4.06 -16.24 10.35
N VAL A 412 3.45 -17.30 9.81
CA VAL A 412 2.64 -17.21 8.59
C VAL A 412 1.26 -17.80 8.84
N HIS A 413 0.23 -16.99 8.67
CA HIS A 413 -1.16 -17.44 8.61
C HIS A 413 -1.52 -17.75 7.16
N ARG A 414 -1.59 -19.04 6.81
CA ARG A 414 -1.89 -19.48 5.44
C ARG A 414 -3.39 -19.46 5.20
N LEU A 415 -3.80 -18.85 4.08
CA LEU A 415 -5.20 -18.84 3.68
C LEU A 415 -5.54 -20.04 2.80
N PRO A 416 -6.84 -20.41 2.70
CA PRO A 416 -7.28 -21.44 1.76
C PRO A 416 -6.86 -21.14 0.32
N ARG A 417 -6.75 -22.19 -0.50
CA ARG A 417 -6.34 -22.06 -1.90
C ARG A 417 -7.27 -21.11 -2.67
N GLY A 418 -6.69 -20.13 -3.36
CA GLY A 418 -7.42 -19.13 -4.15
C GLY A 418 -8.10 -18.04 -3.32
N ALA A 419 -8.03 -18.11 -1.99
CA ALA A 419 -8.39 -16.98 -1.13
C ALA A 419 -7.33 -15.89 -1.25
N ALA A 420 -7.72 -14.62 -1.15
CA ALA A 420 -6.81 -13.50 -1.30
C ALA A 420 -7.00 -12.47 -0.17
N ALA A 421 -5.91 -12.13 0.52
CA ALA A 421 -5.91 -11.16 1.61
C ALA A 421 -5.63 -9.74 1.09
N SER A 422 -6.31 -8.75 1.65
CA SER A 422 -5.90 -7.35 1.57
C SER A 422 -4.80 -7.03 2.59
N GLU A 423 -4.38 -5.77 2.64
CA GLU A 423 -3.62 -5.21 3.76
C GLU A 423 -4.25 -5.59 5.11
N ALA A 424 -3.40 -6.05 6.04
CA ALA A 424 -3.78 -6.35 7.41
C ALA A 424 -3.36 -5.20 8.33
N VAL A 425 -4.30 -4.68 9.12
CA VAL A 425 -4.04 -3.62 10.10
C VAL A 425 -3.94 -4.23 11.49
N PHE A 426 -2.95 -3.79 12.27
CA PHE A 426 -2.83 -4.15 13.68
C PHE A 426 -3.71 -3.23 14.55
N VAL A 427 -4.45 -3.83 15.48
CA VAL A 427 -5.26 -3.12 16.48
C VAL A 427 -4.87 -3.63 17.86
N PRO A 428 -4.34 -2.79 18.77
CA PRO A 428 -4.02 -3.21 20.13
C PRO A 428 -5.29 -3.64 20.88
N SER A 429 -5.17 -4.63 21.76
CA SER A 429 -6.27 -5.09 22.62
C SER A 429 -6.71 -4.00 23.61
N ASP A 430 -5.73 -3.31 24.20
CA ASP A 430 -5.92 -2.11 25.02
C ASP A 430 -4.86 -1.06 24.62
N PRO A 431 -5.21 -0.01 23.85
CA PRO A 431 -4.27 1.04 23.48
C PRO A 431 -3.80 1.89 24.66
N CYS A 432 -4.49 1.82 25.80
CA CYS A 432 -4.19 2.60 27.00
C CYS A 432 -3.32 1.85 28.00
N ASP A 433 -3.05 0.55 27.82
CA ASP A 433 -2.15 -0.19 28.71
C ASP A 433 -0.68 -0.08 28.27
N PRO A 434 0.15 0.70 28.97
CA PRO A 434 1.58 0.82 28.63
C PRO A 434 2.38 -0.45 28.95
N ARG A 435 1.78 -1.45 29.61
CA ARG A 435 2.41 -2.73 29.93
C ARG A 435 2.09 -3.83 28.92
N ALA A 436 1.15 -3.57 28.01
CA ALA A 436 0.81 -4.49 26.94
C ALA A 436 2.06 -4.79 26.09
N ALA A 437 2.20 -6.03 25.64
CA ALA A 437 3.25 -6.37 24.69
C ALA A 437 2.97 -5.66 23.35
N GLU A 438 4.01 -5.36 22.57
CA GLU A 438 3.85 -4.65 21.29
C GLU A 438 2.88 -5.35 20.31
N ASP A 439 2.82 -6.69 20.36
CA ASP A 439 1.91 -7.53 19.58
C ASP A 439 0.68 -8.02 20.37
N ASP A 440 0.36 -7.42 21.51
CA ASP A 440 -0.88 -7.68 22.24
C ASP A 440 -2.06 -6.99 21.55
N GLY A 441 -2.80 -7.77 20.77
CA GLY A 441 -3.89 -7.27 19.96
C GLY A 441 -4.19 -8.18 18.78
N TYR A 442 -4.68 -7.57 17.72
CA TYR A 442 -5.33 -8.25 16.61
C TYR A 442 -4.77 -7.79 15.27
N ALA A 443 -4.58 -8.72 14.33
CA ALA A 443 -4.40 -8.40 12.92
C ALA A 443 -5.73 -8.60 12.19
N ILE A 444 -6.21 -7.56 11.50
CA ILE A 444 -7.52 -7.53 10.86
C ILE A 444 -7.36 -7.28 9.36
N ALA A 445 -7.95 -8.13 8.52
CA ALA A 445 -7.88 -8.01 7.06
C ALA A 445 -9.16 -8.52 6.37
N TYR A 446 -9.48 -7.96 5.20
CA TYR A 446 -10.44 -8.60 4.30
C TYR A 446 -9.77 -9.78 3.59
N VAL A 447 -10.48 -10.90 3.51
CA VAL A 447 -10.06 -12.08 2.77
C VAL A 447 -11.16 -12.47 1.78
N HIS A 448 -10.84 -12.44 0.48
CA HIS A 448 -11.73 -12.99 -0.54
C HIS A 448 -11.82 -14.50 -0.40
N ASN A 449 -13.04 -15.02 -0.34
CA ASN A 449 -13.35 -16.44 -0.34
C ASN A 449 -13.83 -16.85 -1.74
N PRO A 450 -13.04 -17.65 -2.49
CA PRO A 450 -13.36 -17.99 -3.88
C PRO A 450 -14.56 -18.93 -3.98
N GLU A 451 -14.84 -19.76 -2.97
CA GLU A 451 -15.98 -20.69 -2.98
C GLU A 451 -17.31 -19.94 -2.81
N ARG A 452 -17.31 -18.91 -1.95
CA ARG A 452 -18.49 -18.04 -1.74
C ARG A 452 -18.62 -16.95 -2.80
N GLY A 453 -17.54 -16.62 -3.50
CA GLY A 453 -17.48 -15.43 -4.35
C GLY A 453 -17.70 -14.12 -3.57
N ALA A 454 -17.45 -14.13 -2.27
CA ALA A 454 -17.65 -13.03 -1.33
C ALA A 454 -16.40 -12.88 -0.44
N SER A 455 -16.34 -11.83 0.38
CA SER A 455 -15.23 -11.63 1.31
C SER A 455 -15.64 -11.92 2.75
N ASP A 456 -14.65 -12.21 3.58
CA ASP A 456 -14.78 -12.28 5.02
C ASP A 456 -13.88 -11.20 5.64
N LEU A 457 -14.28 -10.62 6.78
CA LEU A 457 -13.34 -9.89 7.65
C LEU A 457 -12.74 -10.90 8.64
N VAL A 458 -11.43 -11.11 8.55
CA VAL A 458 -10.69 -12.06 9.38
C VAL A 458 -9.98 -11.31 10.50
N ILE A 459 -10.15 -11.79 11.74
CA ILE A 459 -9.50 -11.26 12.94
C ILE A 459 -8.60 -12.36 13.50
N LEU A 460 -7.30 -12.11 13.51
CA LEU A 460 -6.28 -13.00 14.08
C LEU A 460 -5.79 -12.41 15.41
N ALA A 461 -5.59 -13.26 16.43
CA ALA A 461 -4.81 -12.85 17.59
C ALA A 461 -3.34 -12.71 17.16
N ALA A 462 -2.74 -11.55 17.37
CA ALA A 462 -1.37 -11.30 16.92
C ALA A 462 -0.35 -12.18 17.65
N GLN A 463 -0.61 -12.57 18.90
CA GLN A 463 0.26 -13.48 19.67
C GLN A 463 0.11 -14.97 19.30
N ASP A 464 -1.03 -15.36 18.73
CA ASP A 464 -1.27 -16.71 18.16
C ASP A 464 -1.49 -16.62 16.65
N PHE A 465 -0.55 -15.99 15.96
CA PHE A 465 -0.72 -15.58 14.56
C PHE A 465 -0.92 -16.75 13.59
N THR A 466 -0.37 -17.93 13.90
CA THR A 466 -0.52 -19.14 13.07
C THR A 466 -1.79 -19.92 13.38
N GLY A 467 -2.50 -19.56 14.45
CA GLY A 467 -3.72 -20.24 14.90
C GLY A 467 -4.93 -19.92 14.02
N GLU A 468 -6.06 -20.49 14.42
CA GLU A 468 -7.36 -20.18 13.81
C GLU A 468 -7.76 -18.72 14.10
N PRO A 469 -8.48 -18.04 13.19
CA PRO A 469 -9.01 -16.72 13.49
C PRO A 469 -9.90 -16.72 14.72
N VAL A 470 -9.72 -15.74 15.61
CA VAL A 470 -10.60 -15.56 16.77
C VAL A 470 -12.02 -15.24 16.31
N ALA A 471 -12.16 -14.55 15.18
CA ALA A 471 -13.41 -14.32 14.51
C ALA A 471 -13.23 -14.22 12.99
N ARG A 472 -14.27 -14.66 12.27
CA ARG A 472 -14.46 -14.44 10.85
C ARG A 472 -15.88 -13.92 10.62
N ILE A 473 -16.00 -12.68 10.16
CA ILE A 473 -17.28 -12.05 9.84
C ILE A 473 -17.55 -12.27 8.36
N HIS A 474 -18.64 -12.95 8.02
CA HIS A 474 -18.98 -13.31 6.65
C HIS A 474 -19.77 -12.20 5.97
N LEU A 475 -19.16 -11.53 4.98
CA LEU A 475 -19.79 -10.42 4.28
C LEU A 475 -20.74 -10.94 3.19
N PRO A 476 -21.82 -10.19 2.87
CA PRO A 476 -22.80 -10.61 1.87
C PRO A 476 -22.28 -10.51 0.43
N GLY A 477 -21.18 -9.78 0.22
CA GLY A 477 -20.59 -9.54 -1.09
C GLY A 477 -19.06 -9.58 -1.05
N ARG A 478 -18.46 -9.35 -2.21
CA ARG A 478 -17.00 -9.22 -2.34
C ARG A 478 -16.54 -7.85 -1.87
N VAL A 479 -15.31 -7.82 -1.38
CA VAL A 479 -14.50 -6.62 -1.25
C VAL A 479 -13.35 -6.77 -2.25
N PRO A 480 -13.40 -6.11 -3.42
CA PRO A 480 -12.38 -6.26 -4.46
C PRO A 480 -11.01 -5.86 -3.92
N LEU A 481 -9.94 -6.59 -4.22
CA LEU A 481 -8.59 -6.20 -3.83
C LEU A 481 -8.28 -4.78 -4.32
N GLY A 482 -7.89 -3.94 -3.38
CA GLY A 482 -7.44 -2.59 -3.68
C GLY A 482 -6.30 -2.23 -2.75
N PHE A 483 -6.33 -1.02 -2.22
CA PHE A 483 -5.18 -0.42 -1.57
C PHE A 483 -5.33 -0.44 -0.05
N HIS A 484 -5.27 0.73 0.60
CA HIS A 484 -5.02 0.83 2.02
C HIS A 484 -6.28 1.03 2.86
N GLY A 485 -6.19 0.58 4.10
CA GLY A 485 -7.21 0.73 5.12
C GLY A 485 -6.64 1.10 6.47
N SER A 486 -7.54 1.42 7.38
CA SER A 486 -7.23 1.78 8.76
C SER A 486 -8.30 1.24 9.71
N TRP A 487 -7.88 1.00 10.95
CA TRP A 487 -8.81 0.89 12.06
C TRP A 487 -9.18 2.29 12.55
N ILE A 488 -10.49 2.56 12.66
CA ILE A 488 -11.04 3.81 13.15
C ILE A 488 -11.71 3.51 14.50
N PRO A 489 -11.03 3.74 15.63
CA PRO A 489 -11.61 3.52 16.94
C PRO A 489 -12.81 4.45 17.15
N ASP A 490 -13.75 4.04 17.99
CA ASP A 490 -14.79 4.96 18.46
C ASP A 490 -14.17 6.09 19.30
N ALA A 491 -14.87 7.23 19.32
CA ALA A 491 -14.44 8.45 20.00
C ALA A 491 -14.59 8.38 21.53
#